data_AF-A0A9D6D7F4-F1
#
_entry.id   AF-A0A9D6D7F4-F1
#
_cell.length_a   1.000
_cell.length_b   1.000
_cell.length_c   1.000
_cell.angle_alpha   90.00
_cell.angle_beta   90.00
_cell.angle_gamma   90.00
#
_symmetry.space_group_name_H-M   'P 1'
#
loop_
_entity.id
_entity.type
_entity.pdbx_description
1 polymer ?
#
loop_
_entity_poly.entity_id
_entity_poly.type
_entity_poly.pdbx_seq_one_letter_code
_entity_poly.pdbx_strand_id
1 'polypeptide(L)'
;MSSATLMATVSSLAGHALAQNKALATLPSTMMVIGTALSTIPASLLMKRVGRRLGFIAGSACALVGGLISAAAIGMGSFWLLVAGAGLVGFSTAFAQQYRFAAAETSSPGFRSRAMSLVLAGGLAAGFVGPLLARWTRQLFDVTYLGSYLCVPVLAVLAVALLLGLRMPRAVEDARVGGHARPLTAIVGQPAFILAVLAQMMGQGVMNLLMTGTPLAMLAHHHSFADTAFVIQWHVVGMFVPGFFSGALVQRWGERRVILLGIAL
;
A
#
# COMPACT_ATOMS: atom_id res chain seq x y z
N MET A 1 -5.47 2.91 -2.18
CA MET A 1 -5.04 1.52 -2.37
C MET A 1 -4.84 1.17 -3.84
N SER A 2 -5.70 1.67 -4.75
CA SER A 2 -5.58 1.41 -6.20
C SER A 2 -4.23 1.82 -6.81
N SER A 3 -3.62 2.92 -6.35
CA SER A 3 -2.28 3.31 -6.83
C SER A 3 -1.21 2.29 -6.45
N ALA A 4 -1.30 1.66 -5.28
CA ALA A 4 -0.32 0.67 -4.83
C ALA A 4 -0.43 -0.64 -5.63
N THR A 5 -1.65 -1.10 -5.93
CA THR A 5 -1.88 -2.30 -6.76
C THR A 5 -1.48 -2.06 -8.22
N LEU A 6 -1.73 -0.85 -8.74
CA LEU A 6 -1.25 -0.42 -10.05
C LEU A 6 0.29 -0.45 -10.11
N MET A 7 0.96 0.16 -9.13
CA MET A 7 2.43 0.15 -9.03
C MET A 7 3.00 -1.25 -8.86
N ALA A 8 2.35 -2.14 -8.12
CA ALA A 8 2.79 -3.53 -8.01
C ALA A 8 2.78 -4.28 -9.36
N THR A 9 1.91 -3.88 -10.29
CA THR A 9 1.84 -4.47 -11.64
C THR A 9 2.92 -3.91 -12.56
N VAL A 10 3.25 -2.62 -12.44
CA VAL A 10 4.03 -1.90 -13.44
C VAL A 10 5.47 -1.61 -13.02
N SER A 11 5.75 -1.41 -11.72
CA SER A 11 7.02 -0.84 -11.26
C SER A 11 8.25 -1.70 -11.56
N SER A 12 8.15 -3.02 -11.42
CA SER A 12 9.27 -3.92 -11.78
C SER A 12 9.49 -4.01 -13.29
N LEU A 13 8.41 -4.00 -14.08
CA LEU A 13 8.47 -4.00 -15.55
C LEU A 13 9.03 -2.69 -16.12
N ALA A 14 8.64 -1.55 -15.55
CA ALA A 14 9.17 -0.24 -15.89
C ALA A 14 10.64 -0.11 -15.49
N GLY A 15 11.01 -0.60 -14.30
CA GLY A 15 12.40 -0.72 -13.88
C GLY A 15 13.22 -1.61 -14.82
N HIS A 16 12.67 -2.74 -15.26
CA HIS A 16 13.31 -3.61 -16.26
C HIS A 16 13.50 -2.91 -17.60
N ALA A 17 12.53 -2.11 -18.05
CA ALA A 17 12.63 -1.39 -19.32
C ALA A 17 13.74 -0.32 -19.30
N LEU A 18 13.88 0.42 -18.19
CA LEU A 18 14.81 1.55 -18.08
C LEU A 18 16.20 1.19 -17.54
N ALA A 19 16.32 0.13 -16.75
CA ALA A 19 17.60 -0.22 -16.14
C ALA A 19 18.59 -0.74 -17.19
N GLN A 20 19.80 -0.19 -17.20
CA GLN A 20 20.94 -0.73 -17.96
C GLN A 20 21.33 -2.11 -17.41
N ASN A 21 21.44 -2.23 -16.08
CA ASN A 21 21.62 -3.50 -15.39
C ASN A 21 20.26 -4.06 -14.94
N LYS A 22 19.82 -5.16 -15.56
CA LYS A 22 18.52 -5.79 -15.27
C LYS A 22 18.42 -6.34 -13.84
N ALA A 23 19.53 -6.56 -13.14
CA ALA A 23 19.53 -6.91 -11.71
C ALA A 23 18.88 -5.81 -10.84
N LEU A 24 18.88 -4.55 -11.31
CA LEU A 24 18.27 -3.42 -10.61
C LEU A 24 16.78 -3.20 -10.97
N ALA A 25 16.18 -4.07 -11.79
CA ALA A 25 14.80 -3.90 -12.27
C ALA A 25 13.77 -3.79 -11.13
N THR A 26 14.00 -4.44 -9.99
CA THR A 26 13.11 -4.40 -8.82
C THR A 26 13.36 -3.23 -7.89
N LEU A 27 14.46 -2.48 -8.09
CA LEU A 27 14.88 -1.38 -7.20
C LEU A 27 13.79 -0.30 -6.99
N PRO A 28 13.01 0.13 -8.01
CA PRO A 28 11.91 1.07 -7.78
C PRO A 28 10.87 0.53 -6.78
N SER A 29 10.52 -0.75 -6.89
CA SER A 29 9.57 -1.39 -5.97
C SER A 29 10.15 -1.51 -4.56
N THR A 30 11.44 -1.87 -4.45
CA THR A 30 12.16 -1.89 -3.17
C THR A 30 12.18 -0.50 -2.52
N MET A 31 12.43 0.56 -3.30
CA MET A 31 12.45 1.91 -2.78
C MET A 31 11.08 2.38 -2.30
N MET A 32 9.99 1.93 -2.92
CA MET A 32 8.64 2.16 -2.43
C MET A 32 8.40 1.53 -1.05
N VAL A 33 8.92 0.31 -0.82
CA VAL A 33 8.85 -0.37 0.48
C VAL A 33 9.69 0.36 1.52
N ILE A 34 10.93 0.72 1.19
CA ILE A 34 11.82 1.51 2.07
C ILE A 34 11.15 2.85 2.43
N GLY A 35 10.59 3.54 1.44
CA GLY A 35 9.88 4.79 1.65
C GLY A 35 8.69 4.63 2.59
N THR A 36 7.92 3.56 2.44
CA THR A 36 6.83 3.22 3.36
C THR A 36 7.36 3.00 4.78
N ALA A 37 8.43 2.22 4.95
CA ALA A 37 9.01 1.93 6.26
C ALA A 37 9.51 3.20 6.97
N LEU A 38 10.28 4.04 6.27
CA LEU A 38 10.83 5.29 6.82
C LEU A 38 9.75 6.30 7.20
N SER A 39 8.63 6.32 6.48
CA SER A 39 7.54 7.28 6.69
C SER A 39 6.46 6.79 7.66
N THR A 40 6.42 5.50 8.01
CA THR A 40 5.34 4.95 8.86
C THR A 40 5.26 5.63 10.23
N ILE A 41 6.39 5.78 10.93
CA ILE A 41 6.44 6.44 12.25
C ILE A 41 6.17 7.95 12.10
N PRO A 42 6.90 8.70 11.23
CA PRO A 42 6.62 10.13 11.02
C PRO A 42 5.18 10.43 10.63
N ALA A 43 4.57 9.62 9.76
CA ALA A 43 3.18 9.79 9.33
C ALA A 43 2.20 9.69 10.51
N SER A 44 2.41 8.71 11.41
CA SER A 44 1.59 8.56 12.60
C SER A 44 1.73 9.74 13.59
N LEU A 45 2.95 10.24 13.78
CA LEU A 45 3.23 11.41 14.63
C LEU A 45 2.65 12.70 14.03
N LEU A 46 2.75 12.87 12.71
CA LEU A 46 2.16 13.98 11.99
C LEU A 46 0.64 13.96 12.16
N MET A 47 0.00 12.82 11.90
CA MET A 47 -1.45 12.65 12.10
C MET A 47 -1.91 12.93 13.53
N LYS A 48 -1.08 12.61 14.53
CA LYS A 48 -1.36 12.94 15.92
C LYS A 48 -1.35 14.45 16.17
N ARG A 49 -0.49 15.22 15.48
CA ARG A 49 -0.35 16.68 15.65
C ARG A 49 -1.35 17.49 14.83
N VAL A 50 -1.49 17.18 13.54
CA VAL A 50 -2.33 17.98 12.61
C VAL A 50 -3.72 17.38 12.36
N GLY A 51 -3.98 16.21 12.94
CA GLY A 51 -5.21 15.44 12.72
C GLY A 51 -5.15 14.53 11.50
N ARG A 52 -6.06 13.54 11.47
CA ARG A 52 -6.12 12.48 10.44
C ARG A 52 -6.34 13.05 9.03
N ARG A 53 -7.28 13.99 8.86
CA ARG A 53 -7.64 14.57 7.54
C ARG A 53 -6.44 15.24 6.87
N LEU A 54 -5.74 16.13 7.59
CA LEU A 54 -4.55 16.80 7.05
C LEU A 54 -3.40 15.82 6.81
N GLY A 55 -3.25 14.80 7.65
CA GLY A 55 -2.29 13.72 7.39
C GLY A 55 -2.58 12.97 6.09
N PHE A 56 -3.83 12.58 5.82
CA PHE A 56 -4.19 11.90 4.57
C PHE A 56 -4.01 12.79 3.33
N ILE A 57 -4.27 14.10 3.45
CA ILE A 57 -4.00 15.08 2.38
C ILE A 57 -2.49 15.16 2.12
N ALA A 58 -1.66 15.23 3.17
CA ALA A 58 -0.19 15.24 3.03
C ALA A 58 0.32 13.96 2.36
N GLY A 59 -0.19 12.79 2.75
CA GLY A 59 0.11 11.52 2.08
C GLY A 59 -0.29 11.52 0.61
N SER A 60 -1.46 12.08 0.29
CA SER A 60 -1.92 12.20 -1.11
C SER A 60 -1.07 13.19 -1.91
N ALA A 61 -0.55 14.26 -1.28
CA ALA A 61 0.41 15.16 -1.91
C ALA A 61 1.73 14.43 -2.23
N CYS A 62 2.22 13.56 -1.36
CA CYS A 62 3.37 12.70 -1.66
C CYS A 62 3.08 11.77 -2.85
N ALA A 63 1.88 11.19 -2.94
CA ALA A 63 1.48 10.36 -4.09
C ALA A 63 1.44 11.18 -5.39
N LEU A 64 0.91 12.41 -5.33
CA LEU A 64 0.85 13.33 -6.46
C LEU A 64 2.26 13.66 -6.97
N VAL A 65 3.12 14.16 -6.10
CA VAL A 65 4.50 14.55 -6.47
C VAL A 65 5.31 13.32 -6.90
N GLY A 66 5.24 12.22 -6.16
CA GLY A 66 5.96 10.98 -6.49
C GLY A 66 5.50 10.37 -7.80
N GLY A 67 4.19 10.40 -8.08
CA GLY A 67 3.62 9.95 -9.35
C GLY A 67 4.02 10.82 -10.53
N LEU A 68 4.04 12.15 -10.38
CA LEU A 68 4.52 13.07 -11.41
C LEU A 68 6.02 12.90 -11.69
N ILE A 69 6.85 12.78 -10.64
CA ILE A 69 8.29 12.49 -10.79
C ILE A 69 8.50 11.17 -11.52
N SER A 70 7.73 10.13 -11.16
CA SER A 70 7.81 8.83 -11.81
C SER A 70 7.36 8.88 -13.27
N ALA A 71 6.29 9.61 -13.59
CA ALA A 71 5.86 9.82 -14.98
C ALA A 71 6.91 10.58 -15.80
N ALA A 72 7.49 11.65 -15.25
CA ALA A 72 8.59 12.37 -15.88
C ALA A 72 9.82 11.48 -16.11
N ALA A 73 10.15 10.62 -15.13
CA ALA A 73 11.23 9.64 -15.25
C ALA A 73 11.03 8.67 -16.41
N ILE A 74 9.80 8.16 -16.60
CA ILE A 74 9.45 7.31 -17.75
C ILE A 74 9.59 8.08 -19.06
N GLY A 75 9.06 9.31 -19.13
CA GLY A 75 9.15 10.14 -20.34
C GLY A 75 10.58 10.51 -20.73
N MET A 76 11.45 10.74 -19.74
CA MET A 76 12.87 11.07 -19.95
C MET A 76 13.78 9.85 -20.09
N GLY A 77 13.30 8.64 -19.82
CA GLY A 77 14.13 7.45 -19.79
C GLY A 77 15.08 7.34 -18.58
N SER A 78 14.79 8.03 -17.47
CA SER A 78 15.70 8.12 -16.32
C SER A 78 15.37 7.11 -15.21
N PHE A 79 16.20 6.07 -15.09
CA PHE A 79 16.03 5.03 -14.07
C PHE A 79 16.11 5.56 -12.63
N TRP A 80 17.10 6.40 -12.31
CA TRP A 80 17.29 6.90 -10.94
C TRP A 80 16.19 7.85 -10.50
N LEU A 81 15.65 8.64 -11.44
CA LEU A 81 14.50 9.50 -11.16
C LEU A 81 13.25 8.67 -10.88
N LEU A 82 13.10 7.52 -11.55
CA LEU A 82 12.01 6.58 -11.26
C LEU A 82 12.15 5.99 -9.86
N VAL A 83 13.36 5.62 -9.44
CA VAL A 83 13.63 5.12 -8.08
C VAL A 83 13.28 6.17 -7.03
N ALA A 84 13.68 7.43 -7.22
CA ALA A 84 13.34 8.53 -6.32
C ALA A 84 11.83 8.77 -6.25
N GLY A 85 11.15 8.80 -7.40
CA GLY A 85 9.69 8.95 -7.48
C GLY A 85 8.95 7.81 -6.78
N ALA A 86 9.38 6.56 -6.99
CA ALA A 86 8.80 5.39 -6.34
C ALA A 86 8.96 5.41 -4.82
N GLY A 87 10.10 5.91 -4.31
CA GLY A 87 10.30 6.15 -2.88
C GLY A 87 9.28 7.12 -2.28
N LEU A 88 8.99 8.21 -3.00
CA LEU A 88 8.01 9.21 -2.58
C LEU A 88 6.56 8.69 -2.66
N VAL A 89 6.25 7.87 -3.67
CA VAL A 89 4.98 7.11 -3.69
C VAL A 89 4.89 6.16 -2.49
N GLY A 90 6.01 5.55 -2.08
CA GLY A 90 6.11 4.76 -0.85
C GLY A 90 5.68 5.54 0.39
N PHE A 91 6.05 6.82 0.49
CA PHE A 91 5.62 7.65 1.62
C PHE A 91 4.10 7.73 1.71
N SER A 92 3.42 7.93 0.58
CA SER A 92 1.94 7.97 0.54
C SER A 92 1.29 6.65 1.00
N THR A 93 1.96 5.51 0.77
CA THR A 93 1.45 4.19 1.15
C THR A 93 1.39 4.05 2.67
N ALA A 94 2.35 4.63 3.40
CA ALA A 94 2.32 4.63 4.86
C ALA A 94 1.10 5.36 5.43
N PHE A 95 0.74 6.51 4.85
CA PHE A 95 -0.50 7.21 5.19
C PHE A 95 -1.73 6.37 4.87
N ALA A 96 -1.74 5.67 3.73
CA ALA A 96 -2.86 4.83 3.34
C ALA A 96 -3.08 3.63 4.27
N GLN A 97 -2.02 3.05 4.84
CA GLN A 97 -2.14 1.95 5.82
C GLN A 97 -2.90 2.36 7.09
N GLN A 98 -2.98 3.66 7.37
CA GLN A 98 -3.67 4.19 8.56
C GLN A 98 -5.17 4.38 8.37
N TYR A 99 -5.72 4.24 7.14
CA TYR A 99 -7.15 4.40 6.86
C TYR A 99 -8.03 3.48 7.72
N ARG A 100 -7.64 2.22 7.88
CA ARG A 100 -8.41 1.23 8.66
C ARG A 100 -8.50 1.62 10.14
N PHE A 101 -7.45 2.20 10.69
CA PHE A 101 -7.42 2.66 12.08
C PHE A 101 -8.24 3.94 12.26
N ALA A 102 -8.10 4.89 11.34
CA ALA A 102 -8.92 6.11 11.36
C ALA A 102 -10.42 5.81 11.24
N ALA A 103 -10.82 4.86 10.39
CA ALA A 103 -12.21 4.42 10.29
C ALA A 103 -12.72 3.74 11.56
N ALA A 104 -11.88 2.96 12.25
CA ALA A 104 -12.24 2.35 13.52
C ALA A 104 -12.40 3.39 14.64
N GLU A 105 -11.56 4.43 14.66
CA GLU A 105 -11.61 5.52 15.66
C GLU A 105 -12.86 6.40 15.50
N THR A 106 -13.28 6.67 14.27
CA THR A 106 -14.46 7.53 13.99
C THR A 106 -15.79 6.78 14.05
N SER A 107 -15.77 5.46 14.18
CA SER A 107 -16.97 4.62 14.25
C SER A 107 -17.40 4.33 15.68
N SER A 108 -18.71 4.13 15.88
CA SER A 108 -19.26 3.70 17.18
C SER A 108 -18.65 2.35 17.61
N PRO A 109 -18.53 2.07 18.93
CA PRO A 109 -17.85 0.86 19.44
C PRO A 109 -18.35 -0.45 18.82
N GLY A 110 -19.67 -0.58 18.60
CA GLY A 110 -20.28 -1.76 17.96
C GLY A 110 -20.04 -1.86 16.45
N PHE A 111 -19.62 -0.77 15.78
CA PHE A 111 -19.41 -0.74 14.33
C PHE A 111 -17.92 -0.74 13.92
N ARG A 112 -16.97 -0.65 14.86
CA ARG A 112 -15.53 -0.57 14.56
C ARG A 112 -15.01 -1.71 13.67
N SER A 113 -15.37 -2.96 14.01
CA SER A 113 -14.98 -4.13 13.22
C SER A 113 -15.52 -4.06 11.80
N ARG A 114 -16.81 -3.69 11.62
CA ARG A 114 -17.42 -3.52 10.30
C ARG A 114 -16.79 -2.37 9.51
N ALA A 115 -16.47 -1.25 10.16
CA ALA A 115 -15.81 -0.12 9.53
C ALA A 115 -14.41 -0.50 9.01
N MET A 116 -13.63 -1.25 9.79
CA MET A 116 -12.35 -1.78 9.33
C MET A 116 -12.51 -2.71 8.12
N SER A 117 -13.48 -3.64 8.17
CA SER A 117 -13.78 -4.54 7.04
C SER A 117 -14.23 -3.77 5.78
N LEU A 118 -15.01 -2.69 5.92
CA LEU A 118 -15.42 -1.84 4.80
C LEU A 118 -14.23 -1.13 4.14
N VAL A 119 -13.26 -0.64 4.93
CA VAL A 119 -12.02 -0.08 4.38
C VAL A 119 -11.22 -1.15 3.64
N LEU A 120 -11.13 -2.36 4.19
CA LEU A 120 -10.47 -3.49 3.54
C LEU A 120 -11.20 -3.96 2.28
N ALA A 121 -12.53 -3.86 2.22
CA ALA A 121 -13.33 -4.08 1.02
C ALA A 121 -12.96 -3.10 -0.11
N GLY A 122 -12.61 -1.86 0.23
CA GLY A 122 -12.02 -0.91 -0.72
C GLY A 122 -10.69 -1.40 -1.30
N GLY A 123 -9.91 -2.17 -0.53
CA GLY A 123 -8.72 -2.89 -1.00
C GLY A 123 -9.02 -3.95 -2.04
N LEU A 124 -10.12 -4.70 -1.86
CA LEU A 124 -10.61 -5.66 -2.86
C LEU A 124 -10.96 -4.95 -4.18
N ALA A 125 -11.75 -3.87 -4.12
CA ALA A 125 -12.07 -3.07 -5.31
C ALA A 125 -10.81 -2.50 -5.99
N ALA A 126 -9.83 -2.04 -5.19
CA ALA A 126 -8.53 -1.59 -5.68
C ALA A 126 -7.72 -2.70 -6.38
N GLY A 127 -7.91 -3.97 -6.00
CA GLY A 127 -7.32 -5.13 -6.66
C GLY A 127 -7.80 -5.35 -8.08
N PHE A 128 -9.03 -4.96 -8.41
CA PHE A 128 -9.54 -4.92 -9.78
C PHE A 128 -9.11 -3.65 -10.50
N VAL A 129 -9.37 -2.48 -9.88
CA VAL A 129 -9.17 -1.17 -10.51
C VAL A 129 -7.70 -0.92 -10.85
N GLY A 130 -6.75 -1.27 -9.97
CA GLY A 130 -5.33 -0.98 -10.18
C GLY A 130 -4.73 -1.68 -11.42
N PRO A 131 -4.77 -3.01 -11.52
CA PRO A 131 -4.28 -3.74 -12.69
C PRO A 131 -5.05 -3.44 -13.98
N LEU A 132 -6.37 -3.20 -13.88
CA LEU A 132 -7.17 -2.79 -15.06
C LEU A 132 -6.74 -1.42 -15.59
N LEU A 133 -6.56 -0.44 -14.70
CA LEU A 133 -6.00 0.86 -15.07
C LEU A 133 -4.61 0.68 -15.67
N ALA A 134 -3.73 -0.10 -15.04
CA ALA A 134 -2.40 -0.39 -15.57
C ALA A 134 -2.46 -0.91 -17.01
N ARG A 135 -3.36 -1.86 -17.29
CA ARG A 135 -3.55 -2.45 -18.62
C ARG A 135 -4.07 -1.44 -19.64
N TRP A 136 -5.11 -0.70 -19.30
CA TRP A 136 -5.74 0.26 -20.23
C TRP A 136 -4.87 1.48 -20.51
N THR A 137 -4.09 1.94 -19.53
CA THR A 137 -3.29 3.16 -19.68
C THR A 137 -1.84 2.90 -20.08
N ARG A 138 -1.42 1.63 -20.20
CA ARG A 138 -0.04 1.24 -20.54
C ARG A 138 0.42 1.83 -21.88
N GLN A 139 -0.46 1.80 -22.88
CA GLN A 139 -0.20 2.21 -24.27
C GLN A 139 -1.04 3.43 -24.67
N LEU A 140 -1.53 4.20 -23.69
CA LEU A 140 -2.32 5.40 -23.97
C LEU A 140 -1.48 6.53 -24.58
N PHE A 141 -0.17 6.49 -24.35
CA PHE A 141 0.83 7.41 -24.90
C PHE A 141 1.90 6.61 -25.65
N ASP A 142 2.66 7.28 -26.51
CA ASP A 142 3.75 6.67 -27.29
C ASP A 142 4.82 6.01 -26.39
N VAL A 143 5.03 6.55 -25.19
CA VAL A 143 5.94 5.98 -24.19
C VAL A 143 5.20 4.97 -23.32
N THR A 144 5.63 3.70 -23.40
CA THR A 144 5.03 2.61 -22.63
C THR A 144 5.13 2.86 -21.12
N TYR A 145 4.04 2.61 -20.39
CA TYR A 145 3.86 2.83 -18.94
C TYR A 145 3.66 4.28 -18.48
N LEU A 146 3.89 5.29 -19.35
CA LEU A 146 3.72 6.70 -18.97
C LEU A 146 2.30 6.98 -18.44
N GLY A 147 1.28 6.50 -19.15
CA GLY A 147 -0.12 6.65 -18.73
C GLY A 147 -0.43 5.94 -17.42
N SER A 148 0.21 4.79 -17.14
CA SER A 148 0.06 4.08 -15.86
C SER A 148 0.62 4.89 -14.69
N TYR A 149 1.77 5.55 -14.85
CA TYR A 149 2.31 6.43 -13.82
C TYR A 149 1.51 7.72 -13.64
N LEU A 150 0.93 8.27 -14.72
CA LEU A 150 0.02 9.43 -14.66
C LEU A 150 -1.32 9.12 -13.96
N CYS A 151 -1.72 7.85 -13.86
CA CYS A 151 -2.88 7.48 -13.06
C CYS A 151 -2.66 7.71 -11.56
N VAL A 152 -1.43 7.60 -11.06
CA VAL A 152 -1.10 7.84 -9.64
C VAL A 152 -1.46 9.26 -9.18
N PRO A 153 -1.00 10.34 -9.83
CA PRO A 153 -1.36 11.69 -9.45
C PRO A 153 -2.86 11.99 -9.66
N VAL A 154 -3.49 11.43 -10.70
CA VAL A 154 -4.95 11.57 -10.91
C VAL A 154 -5.72 10.97 -9.75
N LEU A 155 -5.38 9.75 -9.34
CA LEU A 155 -5.99 9.09 -8.18
C LEU A 155 -5.71 9.85 -6.87
N ALA A 156 -4.53 10.47 -6.75
CA ALA A 156 -4.18 11.28 -5.59
C ALA A 156 -5.04 12.56 -5.51
N VAL A 157 -5.24 13.26 -6.62
CA VAL A 157 -6.13 14.44 -6.69
C VAL A 157 -7.57 14.04 -6.36
N LEU A 158 -8.06 12.94 -6.92
CA LEU A 158 -9.39 12.41 -6.61
C LEU A 158 -9.53 12.08 -5.11
N ALA A 159 -8.51 11.45 -4.51
CA ALA A 159 -8.48 11.18 -3.07
C ALA A 159 -8.53 12.47 -2.25
N VAL A 160 -7.76 13.50 -2.61
CA VAL A 160 -7.81 14.82 -1.95
C VAL A 160 -9.20 15.43 -2.08
N ALA A 161 -9.82 15.42 -3.27
CA ALA A 161 -11.16 15.96 -3.47
C ALA A 161 -12.20 15.27 -2.56
N LEU A 162 -12.16 13.93 -2.47
CA LEU A 162 -13.02 13.16 -1.57
C LEU A 162 -12.75 13.48 -0.09
N LEU A 163 -11.49 13.57 0.30
CA LEU A 163 -11.08 13.94 1.67
C LEU A 163 -11.45 15.38 2.03
N LEU A 164 -11.57 16.28 1.05
CA LEU A 164 -12.01 17.65 1.27
C LEU A 164 -13.53 17.72 1.55
N GLY A 165 -14.31 16.83 0.94
CA GLY A 165 -15.75 16.70 1.22
C GLY A 165 -16.07 15.96 2.53
N LEU A 166 -15.15 15.14 3.04
CA LEU A 166 -15.33 14.37 4.26
C LEU A 166 -15.13 15.21 5.53
N ARG A 167 -16.17 15.26 6.37
CA ARG A 167 -16.05 15.75 7.75
C ARG A 167 -15.53 14.62 8.64
N MET A 168 -14.21 14.53 8.76
CA MET A 168 -13.59 13.75 9.83
C MET A 168 -13.58 14.59 11.11
N PRO A 169 -14.15 14.09 12.22
CA PRO A 169 -13.95 14.72 13.52
C PRO A 169 -12.45 14.92 13.73
N ARG A 170 -12.04 16.12 14.15
CA ARG A 170 -10.69 16.27 14.71
C ARG A 170 -10.59 15.23 15.82
N ALA A 171 -9.52 14.44 15.83
CA ALA A 171 -9.25 13.54 16.94
C ALA A 171 -9.45 14.38 18.20
N VAL A 172 -10.46 14.02 18.99
CA VAL A 172 -10.67 14.59 20.31
C VAL A 172 -9.29 14.53 20.95
N GLU A 173 -8.72 15.68 21.33
CA GLU A 173 -7.55 15.69 22.21
C GLU A 173 -7.85 14.66 23.26
N ASP A 174 -7.12 13.53 23.28
CA ASP A 174 -7.43 12.43 24.16
C ASP A 174 -7.73 13.05 25.52
N ALA A 175 -9.00 12.90 25.95
CA ALA A 175 -9.34 13.01 27.34
C ALA A 175 -8.29 12.16 28.02
N ARG A 176 -7.33 12.84 28.68
CA ARG A 176 -6.08 12.24 29.15
C ARG A 176 -6.49 10.97 29.88
N VAL A 177 -6.35 9.81 29.23
CA VAL A 177 -6.45 8.55 29.94
C VAL A 177 -5.22 8.61 30.81
N GLY A 178 -5.44 8.95 32.09
CA GLY A 178 -4.43 9.34 33.06
C GLY A 178 -3.45 8.22 33.33
N GLY A 179 -2.51 8.02 32.41
CA GLY A 179 -1.50 6.99 32.45
C GLY A 179 -0.34 7.41 31.55
N HIS A 180 0.87 7.24 32.06
CA HIS A 180 2.08 7.48 31.27
C HIS A 180 2.07 6.54 30.06
N ALA A 181 2.17 7.10 28.85
CA ALA A 181 2.38 6.32 27.64
C ALA A 181 3.64 5.46 27.85
N ARG A 182 3.50 4.13 27.73
CA ARG A 182 4.62 3.20 27.97
C ARG A 182 5.77 3.53 27.02
N PRO A 183 7.02 3.55 27.50
CA PRO A 183 8.16 3.82 26.62
C PRO A 183 8.25 2.74 25.55
N LEU A 184 8.60 3.15 24.31
CA LEU A 184 8.72 2.26 23.16
C LEU A 184 9.64 1.06 23.44
N THR A 185 10.71 1.26 24.20
CA THR A 185 11.64 0.20 24.60
C THR A 185 10.97 -0.92 25.41
N ALA A 186 10.02 -0.58 26.29
CA ALA A 186 9.25 -1.56 27.07
C ALA A 186 8.20 -2.30 26.24
N ILE A 187 7.80 -1.77 25.07
CA ILE A 187 6.92 -2.45 24.12
C ILE A 187 7.74 -3.42 23.26
N VAL A 188 8.88 -2.94 22.73
CA VAL A 188 9.75 -3.72 21.85
C VAL A 188 10.36 -4.93 22.58
N GLY A 189 10.63 -4.82 23.89
CA GLY A 189 11.15 -5.92 24.69
C GLY A 189 10.15 -7.06 24.99
N GLN A 190 8.87 -6.93 24.62
CA GLN A 190 7.87 -7.97 24.89
C GLN A 190 7.99 -9.12 23.89
N PRO A 191 8.06 -10.40 24.33
CA PRO A 191 8.16 -11.54 23.43
C PRO A 191 7.03 -11.61 22.40
N ALA A 192 5.80 -11.27 22.81
CA ALA A 192 4.65 -11.21 21.91
C ALA A 192 4.83 -10.18 20.79
N PHE A 193 5.44 -9.02 21.08
CA PHE A 193 5.75 -8.00 20.08
C PHE A 193 6.80 -8.50 19.09
N ILE A 194 7.88 -9.10 19.58
CA ILE A 194 8.96 -9.64 18.73
C ILE A 194 8.40 -10.70 17.78
N LEU A 195 7.58 -11.64 18.29
CA LEU A 195 6.93 -12.67 17.46
C LEU A 195 6.02 -12.06 16.40
N ALA A 196 5.22 -11.04 16.75
CA ALA A 196 4.36 -10.35 15.79
C ALA A 196 5.16 -9.63 14.69
N VAL A 197 6.27 -8.96 15.07
CA VAL A 197 7.16 -8.29 14.11
C VAL A 197 7.82 -9.30 13.18
N LEU A 198 8.39 -10.38 13.71
CA LEU A 198 9.03 -11.41 12.89
C LEU A 198 8.04 -12.08 11.93
N ALA A 199 6.84 -12.42 12.40
CA ALA A 199 5.78 -12.96 11.55
C ALA A 199 5.40 -11.98 10.43
N GLN A 200 5.26 -10.69 10.75
CA GLN A 200 4.95 -9.66 9.75
C GLN A 200 6.11 -9.45 8.77
N MET A 201 7.36 -9.48 9.23
CA MET A 201 8.54 -9.35 8.36
C MET A 201 8.62 -10.51 7.37
N MET A 202 8.42 -11.75 7.83
CA MET A 202 8.41 -12.92 6.94
C MET A 202 7.25 -12.85 5.94
N GLY A 203 6.03 -12.60 6.42
CA GLY A 203 4.86 -12.51 5.54
C GLY A 203 4.98 -11.40 4.50
N GLN A 204 5.40 -10.20 4.91
CA GLN A 204 5.60 -9.08 3.99
C GLN A 204 6.79 -9.29 3.05
N GLY A 205 7.85 -9.95 3.51
CA GLY A 205 9.02 -10.29 2.71
C GLY A 205 8.66 -11.23 1.57
N VAL A 206 7.97 -12.34 1.89
CA VAL A 206 7.48 -13.30 0.90
C VAL A 206 6.52 -12.62 -0.08
N MET A 207 5.57 -11.82 0.42
CA MET A 207 4.62 -11.07 -0.40
C MET A 207 5.33 -10.16 -1.41
N ASN A 208 6.25 -9.32 -0.94
CA ASN A 208 6.96 -8.38 -1.81
C ASN A 208 7.84 -9.11 -2.83
N LEU A 209 8.49 -10.21 -2.44
CA LEU A 209 9.32 -11.01 -3.34
C LEU A 209 8.47 -11.60 -4.48
N LEU A 210 7.34 -12.24 -4.15
CA LEU A 210 6.42 -12.79 -5.15
C LEU A 210 5.89 -11.69 -6.08
N MET A 211 5.33 -10.62 -5.51
CA MET A 211 4.69 -9.55 -6.30
C MET A 211 5.64 -8.82 -7.23
N THR A 212 6.93 -8.70 -6.87
CA THR A 212 7.92 -8.04 -7.73
C THR A 212 8.55 -8.99 -8.74
N GLY A 213 8.75 -10.26 -8.37
CA GLY A 213 9.36 -11.29 -9.21
C GLY A 213 8.43 -11.86 -10.27
N THR A 214 7.14 -12.10 -9.94
CA THR A 214 6.18 -12.74 -10.85
C THR A 214 6.03 -12.00 -12.18
N PRO A 215 5.84 -10.66 -12.24
CA PRO A 215 5.76 -9.94 -13.51
C PRO A 215 7.02 -10.10 -14.39
N LEU A 216 8.20 -10.15 -13.77
CA LEU A 216 9.47 -10.32 -14.48
C LEU A 216 9.63 -11.75 -15.00
N ALA A 217 9.27 -12.76 -14.19
CA ALA A 217 9.29 -14.15 -14.61
C ALA A 217 8.30 -14.41 -15.75
N MET A 218 7.09 -13.86 -15.67
CA MET A 218 6.08 -13.96 -16.73
C MET A 218 6.55 -13.30 -18.03
N LEU A 219 7.23 -12.14 -17.93
CA LEU A 219 7.85 -11.49 -19.08
C LEU A 219 8.93 -12.38 -19.71
N ALA A 220 9.78 -13.01 -18.89
CA ALA A 220 10.84 -13.91 -19.36
C ALA A 220 10.29 -15.18 -20.04
N HIS A 221 9.12 -15.65 -19.64
CA HIS A 221 8.40 -16.76 -20.28
C HIS A 221 7.45 -16.31 -21.42
N HIS A 222 7.57 -15.07 -21.89
CA HIS A 222 6.78 -14.52 -23.01
C HIS A 222 5.25 -14.49 -22.80
N HIS A 223 4.79 -14.47 -21.55
CA HIS A 223 3.37 -14.23 -21.27
C HIS A 223 2.97 -12.79 -21.61
N SER A 224 1.69 -12.60 -21.95
CA SER A 224 1.18 -11.26 -22.25
C SER A 224 1.10 -10.40 -20.99
N PHE A 225 1.18 -9.07 -21.14
CA PHE A 225 0.96 -8.16 -20.02
C PHE A 225 -0.46 -8.31 -19.43
N ALA A 226 -1.43 -8.71 -20.25
CA ALA A 226 -2.80 -8.94 -19.79
C ALA A 226 -2.86 -10.14 -18.82
N ASP A 227 -2.10 -11.20 -19.09
CA ASP A 227 -1.98 -12.36 -18.19
C ASP A 227 -1.33 -11.96 -16.87
N THR A 228 -0.24 -11.18 -16.94
CA THR A 228 0.42 -10.65 -15.73
C THR A 228 -0.53 -9.80 -14.89
N ALA A 229 -1.26 -8.87 -15.51
CA ALA A 229 -2.24 -8.04 -14.82
C ALA A 229 -3.37 -8.89 -14.19
N PHE A 230 -3.81 -9.93 -14.88
CA PHE A 230 -4.84 -10.86 -14.40
C PHE A 230 -4.37 -11.67 -13.18
N VAL A 231 -3.14 -12.20 -13.21
CA VAL A 231 -2.54 -12.93 -12.09
C VAL A 231 -2.41 -12.02 -10.86
N ILE A 232 -1.89 -10.79 -11.04
CA ILE A 232 -1.77 -9.81 -9.95
C ILE A 232 -3.14 -9.41 -9.39
N GLN A 233 -4.14 -9.23 -10.25
CA GLN A 233 -5.52 -8.95 -9.85
C GLN A 233 -6.07 -10.06 -8.95
N TRP A 234 -6.02 -11.32 -9.37
CA TRP A 234 -6.53 -12.44 -8.57
C TRP A 234 -5.72 -12.69 -7.30
N HIS A 235 -4.42 -12.41 -7.32
CA HIS A 235 -3.60 -12.44 -6.12
C HIS A 235 -4.09 -11.41 -5.08
N VAL A 236 -4.32 -10.15 -5.49
CA VAL A 236 -4.85 -9.11 -4.60
C VAL A 236 -6.25 -9.45 -4.09
N VAL A 237 -7.10 -10.03 -4.95
CA VAL A 237 -8.41 -10.57 -4.54
C VAL A 237 -8.24 -11.63 -3.46
N GLY A 238 -7.35 -12.60 -3.67
CA GLY A 238 -7.02 -13.65 -2.70
C GLY A 238 -6.45 -13.09 -1.39
N MET A 239 -5.79 -11.95 -1.41
CA MET A 239 -5.30 -11.28 -0.20
C MET A 239 -6.43 -10.62 0.61
N PHE A 240 -7.42 -9.98 -0.03
CA PHE A 240 -8.45 -9.22 0.66
C PHE A 240 -9.73 -10.02 0.96
N VAL A 241 -10.10 -11.00 0.14
CA VAL A 241 -11.32 -11.81 0.33
C VAL A 241 -11.34 -12.56 1.66
N PRO A 242 -10.26 -13.23 2.11
CA PRO A 242 -10.23 -13.87 3.43
C PRO A 242 -10.47 -12.90 4.59
N GLY A 243 -10.14 -11.61 4.39
CA GLY A 243 -10.36 -10.55 5.38
C GLY A 243 -11.82 -10.32 5.77
N PHE A 244 -12.78 -10.75 4.94
CA PHE A 244 -14.21 -10.70 5.28
C PHE A 244 -14.61 -11.80 6.28
N PHE A 245 -13.94 -12.95 6.22
CA PHE A 245 -14.24 -14.13 7.05
C PHE A 245 -13.34 -14.22 8.29
N SER A 246 -12.15 -13.62 8.24
CA SER A 246 -11.16 -13.70 9.30
C SER A 246 -11.69 -13.25 10.67
N GLY A 247 -12.52 -12.21 10.72
CA GLY A 247 -13.13 -11.75 11.97
C GLY A 247 -14.01 -12.82 12.63
N ALA A 248 -14.85 -13.50 11.85
CA ALA A 248 -15.70 -14.59 12.35
C ALA A 248 -14.89 -15.83 12.73
N LEU A 249 -13.86 -16.17 11.94
CA LEU A 249 -12.95 -17.28 12.24
C LEU A 249 -12.17 -17.05 13.53
N VAL A 250 -11.65 -15.83 13.75
CA VAL A 250 -10.89 -15.48 14.96
C VAL A 250 -11.79 -15.50 16.19
N GLN A 251 -13.04 -15.03 16.10
CA GLN A 251 -13.99 -15.14 17.21
C GLN A 251 -14.33 -16.59 17.56
N ARG A 252 -14.40 -17.49 16.57
CA ARG A 252 -14.81 -18.89 16.77
C ARG A 252 -13.66 -19.82 17.19
N TRP A 253 -12.47 -19.63 16.62
CA TRP A 253 -11.33 -20.55 16.79
C TRP A 253 -10.13 -19.94 17.52
N GLY A 254 -10.15 -18.63 17.79
CA GLY A 254 -9.05 -17.91 18.40
C GLY A 254 -7.94 -17.55 17.40
N GLU A 255 -7.22 -16.47 17.69
CA GLU A 255 -6.19 -15.88 16.81
C GLU A 255 -5.09 -16.88 16.40
N ARG A 256 -4.57 -17.65 17.37
CA ARG A 256 -3.41 -18.52 17.16
C ARG A 256 -3.71 -19.68 16.20
N ARG A 257 -4.91 -20.26 16.26
CA ARG A 257 -5.30 -21.35 15.36
C ARG A 257 -5.47 -20.85 13.93
N VAL A 258 -6.05 -19.66 13.76
CA VAL A 258 -6.24 -19.04 12.44
C VAL A 258 -4.89 -18.70 11.80
N ILE A 259 -3.93 -18.19 12.57
CA ILE A 259 -2.56 -17.93 12.08
C ILE A 259 -1.89 -19.22 11.62
N LEU A 260 -1.95 -20.30 12.41
CA LEU A 260 -1.37 -21.60 12.04
C LEU A 260 -2.01 -22.20 10.80
N LEU A 261 -3.33 -22.10 10.66
CA LEU A 261 -4.06 -22.52 9.46
C LEU A 261 -3.60 -21.74 8.22
N GLY A 262 -3.37 -20.43 8.36
CA GLY A 262 -2.85 -19.60 7.27
C GLY A 262 -1.40 -19.92 6.88
N ILE A 263 -0.57 -20.42 7.81
CA ILE A 263 0.80 -20.86 7.50
C ILE A 263 0.82 -22.22 6.79
N ALA A 264 -0.17 -23.08 7.06
CA ALA A 264 -0.25 -24.42 6.47
C ALA A 264 -0.78 -24.43 5.02
N LEU A 265 -1.42 -23.35 4.57
CA LEU A 265 -1.99 -23.18 3.24
C LEU A 265 -0.99 -22.51 2.29
#